data_AF-A0A3D2XA56-F1
#
_entry.id   AF-A0A3D2XA56-F1
#
_cell.length_a   1.000
_cell.length_b   1.000
_cell.length_c   1.000
_cell.angle_alpha   90.00
_cell.angle_beta   90.00
_cell.angle_gamma   90.00
#
_symmetry.space_group_name_H-M   'P 1'
#
loop_
_entity.id
_entity.type
_entity.pdbx_description
1 polymer ?
#
loop_
_entity_poly.entity_id
_entity_poly.type
_entity_poly.pdbx_seq_one_letter_code
_entity_poly.pdbx_strand_id
1 'polypeptide(L)'
;MQGYNCIMVFHQNGNLLFCKRRKDPYLGLYNLVGGKIELGEDGFDAAYRELYEETGISHNIITLHHMMDFTYYNQDCYVEVYVGHLQGEVVLQEEDHPLEWLDMKNDFFDSSRFAGEGNIGHMVEQVKLYGVGKSRIPEIKDSGRKINLKSICIGVDGCKGGWITAIISHGKLLLEKYTNLEDIVLNYGTFDEFLIDMVIGLPSTSEQIRPDAEARRMIKERSSTIFPVPCRQAVYAENVANAYDENVRILGKKFTPLTVGIIPKMREVDSYLQENSQYKNLIKESHPEVCFSRLNGSTVLSKKADIDGVEERIRILSKFIEEISFEKIKLCAKEFKCNMDDIIDAICLAVSANLVNEGEYTVIPESPMTDETGLLMQMVVPRKMDHIDCFGN
;
A
#
# COMPACT_ATOMS: atom_id res chain seq x y z
N MET A 1 -1.59 -15.10 -32.17
CA MET A 1 -0.29 -14.84 -31.54
C MET A 1 -0.23 -15.38 -30.11
N GLN A 2 0.62 -16.39 -29.89
CA GLN A 2 0.97 -16.91 -28.56
C GLN A 2 1.95 -15.95 -27.86
N GLY A 3 1.74 -15.65 -26.59
CA GLY A 3 2.65 -14.84 -25.77
C GLY A 3 3.68 -15.68 -25.03
N TYR A 4 4.89 -15.14 -24.91
CA TYR A 4 5.97 -15.66 -24.09
C TYR A 4 6.61 -14.52 -23.31
N ASN A 5 7.30 -14.83 -22.22
CA ASN A 5 8.16 -13.90 -21.52
C ASN A 5 9.61 -14.38 -21.46
N CYS A 6 10.54 -13.44 -21.30
CA CYS A 6 11.94 -13.68 -20.99
C CYS A 6 12.37 -12.69 -19.91
N ILE A 7 13.09 -13.17 -18.89
CA ILE A 7 13.34 -12.41 -17.67
C ILE A 7 14.84 -12.34 -17.43
N MET A 8 15.38 -11.13 -17.45
CA MET A 8 16.77 -10.83 -17.12
C MET A 8 16.88 -10.55 -15.63
N VAL A 9 17.46 -11.50 -14.88
CA VAL A 9 17.68 -11.35 -13.45
C VAL A 9 19.15 -11.03 -13.17
N PHE A 10 19.40 -9.84 -12.63
CA PHE A 10 20.73 -9.42 -12.23
C PHE A 10 20.98 -9.68 -10.74
N HIS A 11 22.09 -10.33 -10.44
CA HIS A 11 22.61 -10.44 -9.09
C HIS A 11 23.32 -9.14 -8.66
N GLN A 12 23.48 -8.93 -7.35
CA GLN A 12 24.14 -7.73 -6.79
C GLN A 12 25.60 -7.56 -7.23
N ASN A 13 26.27 -8.66 -7.58
CA ASN A 13 27.64 -8.65 -8.12
C ASN A 13 27.71 -8.34 -9.62
N GLY A 14 26.56 -8.08 -10.26
CA GLY A 14 26.44 -7.76 -11.68
C GLY A 14 26.26 -8.96 -12.61
N ASN A 15 26.33 -10.21 -12.12
CA ASN A 15 26.10 -11.39 -12.96
C ASN A 15 24.63 -11.52 -13.37
N LEU A 16 24.39 -12.12 -14.54
CA LEU A 16 23.06 -12.36 -15.10
C LEU A 16 22.70 -13.85 -14.99
N LEU A 17 21.47 -14.14 -14.56
CA LEU A 17 20.97 -15.50 -14.44
C LEU A 17 20.59 -16.07 -15.82
N PHE A 18 21.00 -17.30 -16.07
CA PHE A 18 20.60 -18.08 -17.23
C PHE A 18 20.12 -19.46 -16.81
N CYS A 19 19.27 -20.07 -17.64
CA CYS A 19 18.99 -21.49 -17.62
C CYS A 19 19.69 -22.18 -18.80
N LYS A 20 20.22 -23.38 -18.57
CA LYS A 20 20.83 -24.20 -19.64
C LYS A 20 19.81 -25.18 -20.18
N ARG A 21 19.40 -25.00 -21.42
CA ARG A 21 18.25 -25.73 -21.99
C ARG A 21 18.54 -27.22 -22.13
N ARG A 22 17.63 -28.03 -21.59
CA ARG A 22 17.64 -29.51 -21.71
C ARG A 22 16.66 -30.07 -22.74
N LYS A 23 15.89 -29.20 -23.41
CA LYS A 23 14.86 -29.57 -24.39
C LYS A 23 14.93 -28.63 -25.59
N ASP A 24 14.52 -29.12 -26.76
CA ASP A 24 14.36 -28.30 -27.95
C ASP A 24 13.23 -27.25 -27.79
N PRO A 25 13.30 -26.11 -28.52
CA PRO A 25 14.42 -25.67 -29.35
C PRO A 25 15.66 -25.30 -28.52
N TYR A 26 16.83 -25.12 -29.15
CA TYR A 26 18.08 -24.67 -28.49
C TYR A 26 18.65 -25.60 -27.42
N LEU A 27 18.50 -26.92 -27.59
CA LEU A 27 19.08 -27.91 -26.69
C LEU A 27 20.59 -27.65 -26.46
N GLY A 28 20.99 -27.50 -25.19
CA GLY A 28 22.37 -27.30 -24.77
C GLY A 28 22.84 -25.84 -24.71
N LEU A 29 22.07 -24.89 -25.25
CA LEU A 29 22.38 -23.46 -25.20
C LEU A 29 21.83 -22.81 -23.92
N TYR A 30 22.43 -21.67 -23.55
CA TYR A 30 21.92 -20.81 -22.47
C TYR A 30 20.75 -19.97 -22.97
N ASN A 31 19.72 -19.85 -22.14
CA ASN A 31 18.60 -18.94 -22.36
C ASN A 31 18.27 -18.16 -21.08
N LEU A 32 17.50 -17.09 -21.22
CA LEU A 32 16.89 -16.42 -20.08
C LEU A 32 15.78 -17.30 -19.49
N VAL A 33 15.50 -17.10 -18.21
CA VAL A 33 14.35 -17.72 -17.53
C VAL A 33 13.05 -17.09 -18.02
N GLY A 34 11.97 -17.85 -18.02
CA GLY A 34 10.67 -17.41 -18.52
C GLY A 34 9.96 -18.46 -19.36
N GLY A 35 8.72 -18.19 -19.70
CA GLY A 35 7.86 -19.19 -20.29
C GLY A 35 6.66 -18.62 -21.03
N LYS A 36 5.56 -19.36 -21.02
CA LYS A 36 4.35 -18.99 -21.78
C LYS A 36 3.49 -18.03 -20.96
N ILE A 37 2.90 -17.07 -21.65
CA ILE A 37 1.83 -16.24 -21.10
C ILE A 37 0.51 -16.97 -21.37
N GLU A 38 -0.22 -17.30 -20.32
CA GLU A 38 -1.49 -18.02 -20.42
C GLU A 38 -2.61 -17.10 -20.96
N LEU A 39 -3.66 -17.70 -21.55
CA LEU A 39 -4.73 -16.93 -22.18
C LEU A 39 -5.47 -16.07 -21.15
N GLY A 40 -5.33 -14.75 -21.27
CA GLY A 40 -5.97 -13.78 -20.37
C GLY A 40 -5.16 -13.46 -19.11
N GLU A 41 -3.94 -14.00 -18.99
CA GLU A 41 -2.98 -13.67 -17.93
C GLU A 41 -2.33 -12.31 -18.19
N ASP A 42 -2.11 -11.53 -17.14
CA ASP A 42 -1.33 -10.28 -17.21
C ASP A 42 0.16 -10.60 -17.39
N GLY A 43 0.86 -9.83 -18.22
CA GLY A 43 2.26 -10.11 -18.56
C GLY A 43 3.21 -10.13 -17.36
N PHE A 44 3.02 -9.19 -16.41
CA PHE A 44 3.80 -9.17 -15.17
C PHE A 44 3.49 -10.37 -14.28
N ASP A 45 2.22 -10.74 -14.14
CA ASP A 45 1.83 -11.90 -13.33
C ASP A 45 2.41 -13.19 -13.94
N ALA A 46 2.37 -13.34 -15.26
CA ALA A 46 3.00 -14.45 -15.98
C ALA A 46 4.52 -14.48 -15.76
N ALA A 47 5.20 -13.33 -15.86
CA ALA A 47 6.64 -13.25 -15.64
C ALA A 47 7.02 -13.63 -14.20
N TYR A 48 6.29 -13.14 -13.19
CA TYR A 48 6.55 -13.51 -11.80
C TYR A 48 6.25 -14.98 -11.51
N ARG A 49 5.21 -15.55 -12.12
CA ARG A 49 4.89 -16.98 -12.01
C ARG A 49 6.04 -17.83 -12.57
N GLU A 50 6.42 -17.60 -13.82
CA GLU A 50 7.50 -18.34 -14.49
C GLU A 50 8.83 -18.18 -13.76
N LEU A 51 9.15 -16.96 -13.29
CA LEU A 51 10.35 -16.73 -12.50
C LEU A 51 10.37 -17.59 -11.22
N TYR A 52 9.26 -17.63 -10.50
CA TYR A 52 9.17 -18.42 -9.28
C TYR A 52 9.23 -19.92 -9.55
N GLU A 53 8.53 -20.40 -10.59
CA GLU A 53 8.51 -21.81 -11.00
C GLU A 53 9.91 -22.30 -11.41
N GLU A 54 10.64 -21.52 -12.23
CA GLU A 54 11.94 -21.95 -12.74
C GLU A 54 13.11 -21.75 -11.78
N THR A 55 12.99 -20.83 -10.80
CA THR A 55 14.13 -20.39 -9.97
C THR A 55 13.90 -20.33 -8.47
N GLY A 56 12.64 -20.35 -8.02
CA GLY A 56 12.26 -20.06 -6.64
C GLY A 56 12.38 -18.57 -6.23
N ILE A 57 12.75 -17.67 -7.15
CA ILE A 57 12.81 -16.23 -6.89
C ILE A 57 11.39 -15.69 -6.82
N SER A 58 10.99 -15.21 -5.64
CA SER A 58 9.68 -14.57 -5.44
C SER A 58 9.73 -13.06 -5.64
N HIS A 59 8.57 -12.43 -5.88
CA HIS A 59 8.42 -10.98 -6.00
C HIS A 59 8.97 -10.18 -4.79
N ASN A 60 9.06 -10.80 -3.61
CA ASN A 60 9.56 -10.14 -2.39
C ASN A 60 11.04 -9.72 -2.45
N ILE A 61 11.83 -10.30 -3.37
CA ILE A 61 13.27 -10.05 -3.47
C ILE A 61 13.67 -9.50 -4.85
N ILE A 62 12.71 -9.22 -5.72
CA ILE A 62 12.96 -8.68 -7.06
C ILE A 62 11.75 -7.90 -7.59
N THR A 63 12.00 -6.69 -8.08
CA THR A 63 11.02 -5.92 -8.83
C THR A 63 11.30 -6.05 -10.32
N LEU A 64 10.30 -6.49 -11.10
CA LEU A 64 10.39 -6.61 -12.55
C LEU A 64 9.95 -5.31 -13.23
N HIS A 65 10.63 -5.00 -14.32
CA HIS A 65 10.34 -3.89 -15.23
C HIS A 65 10.16 -4.43 -16.64
N HIS A 66 9.10 -4.03 -17.32
CA HIS A 66 8.81 -4.38 -18.70
C HIS A 66 9.65 -3.50 -19.63
N MET A 67 10.65 -4.10 -20.27
CA MET A 67 11.65 -3.38 -21.05
C MET A 67 11.26 -3.23 -22.51
N MET A 68 10.86 -4.31 -23.16
CA MET A 68 10.56 -4.32 -24.59
C MET A 68 9.77 -5.56 -24.99
N ASP A 69 9.21 -5.52 -26.20
CA ASP A 69 8.52 -6.65 -26.83
C ASP A 69 9.13 -6.99 -28.18
N PHE A 70 9.24 -8.28 -28.47
CA PHE A 70 9.46 -8.78 -29.82
C PHE A 70 8.17 -9.34 -30.40
N THR A 71 7.85 -8.99 -31.64
CA THR A 71 6.70 -9.55 -32.37
C THR A 71 7.21 -10.36 -33.55
N TYR A 72 6.90 -11.65 -33.58
CA TYR A 72 7.34 -12.60 -34.59
C TYR A 72 6.15 -13.06 -35.45
N TYR A 73 5.93 -12.40 -36.57
CA TYR A 73 4.80 -12.71 -37.46
C TYR A 73 4.89 -14.11 -38.11
N ASN A 74 6.09 -14.57 -38.46
CA ASN A 74 6.27 -15.88 -39.10
C ASN A 74 6.00 -17.05 -38.13
N GLN A 75 6.18 -16.82 -36.83
CA GLN A 75 5.98 -17.80 -35.77
C GLN A 75 4.62 -17.63 -35.06
N ASP A 76 3.81 -16.63 -35.46
CA ASP A 76 2.57 -16.21 -34.77
C ASP A 76 2.77 -16.11 -33.25
N CYS A 77 3.84 -15.44 -32.80
CA CYS A 77 4.10 -15.23 -31.38
C CYS A 77 4.70 -13.86 -31.05
N TYR A 78 4.60 -13.46 -29.79
CA TYR A 78 5.32 -12.31 -29.23
C TYR A 78 6.07 -12.71 -27.96
N VAL A 79 7.13 -11.98 -27.64
CA VAL A 79 7.96 -12.19 -26.45
C VAL A 79 8.05 -10.87 -25.70
N GLU A 80 7.54 -10.83 -24.47
CA GLU A 80 7.71 -9.73 -23.55
C GLU A 80 9.01 -9.90 -22.75
N VAL A 81 9.82 -8.86 -22.64
CA VAL A 81 11.11 -8.92 -21.95
C VAL A 81 11.06 -8.11 -20.67
N TYR A 82 11.33 -8.79 -19.56
CA TYR A 82 11.35 -8.22 -18.22
C TYR A 82 12.75 -8.19 -17.64
N VAL A 83 13.03 -7.20 -16.80
CA VAL A 83 14.34 -7.01 -16.17
C VAL A 83 14.15 -6.75 -14.68
N GLY A 84 14.96 -7.39 -13.84
CA GLY A 84 14.95 -7.18 -12.40
C GLY A 84 16.32 -7.34 -11.76
N HIS A 85 16.53 -6.63 -10.65
CA HIS A 85 17.73 -6.73 -9.81
C HIS A 85 17.38 -7.36 -8.47
N LEU A 86 18.14 -8.37 -8.05
CA LEU A 86 17.95 -9.03 -6.76
C LEU A 86 18.26 -8.08 -5.60
N GLN A 87 17.31 -7.96 -4.68
CA GLN A 87 17.40 -7.12 -3.48
C GLN A 87 17.93 -7.88 -2.25
N GLY A 88 18.31 -9.15 -2.41
CA GLY A 88 18.90 -9.98 -1.36
C GLY A 88 19.49 -11.28 -1.89
N GLU A 89 20.06 -12.07 -0.98
CA GLU A 89 20.58 -13.41 -1.27
C GLU A 89 19.43 -14.37 -1.60
N VAL A 90 19.65 -15.27 -2.56
CA VAL A 90 18.67 -16.30 -2.94
C VAL A 90 19.33 -17.66 -3.08
N VAL A 91 18.65 -18.70 -2.59
CA VAL A 91 18.98 -20.09 -2.90
C VAL A 91 18.10 -20.51 -4.06
N LEU A 92 18.70 -20.67 -5.23
CA LEU A 92 17.99 -21.06 -6.44
C LEU A 92 17.43 -22.47 -6.31
N GLN A 93 16.21 -22.65 -6.79
CA GLN A 93 15.55 -23.95 -6.92
C GLN A 93 15.44 -24.26 -8.41
N GLU A 94 16.22 -25.24 -8.87
CA GLU A 94 16.17 -25.68 -10.26
C GLU A 94 14.97 -26.61 -10.47
N GLU A 95 14.18 -26.35 -11.51
CA GLU A 95 13.14 -27.28 -11.97
C GLU A 95 13.68 -28.17 -13.10
N ASP A 96 13.46 -27.77 -14.35
CA ASP A 96 13.78 -28.56 -15.54
C ASP A 96 15.19 -28.27 -16.11
N HIS A 97 15.67 -27.03 -15.92
CA HIS A 97 16.88 -26.51 -16.54
C HIS A 97 17.88 -26.05 -15.48
N PRO A 98 19.15 -26.51 -15.54
CA PRO A 98 20.19 -26.03 -14.62
C PRO A 98 20.34 -24.53 -14.70
N LEU A 99 20.54 -23.90 -13.56
CA LEU A 99 20.65 -22.45 -13.44
C LEU A 99 22.11 -22.04 -13.26
N GLU A 100 22.52 -20.97 -13.94
CA GLU A 100 23.90 -20.51 -13.90
C GLU A 100 23.97 -18.98 -13.92
N TRP A 101 24.79 -18.42 -13.03
CA TRP A 101 25.14 -17.00 -13.01
C TRP A 101 26.33 -16.75 -13.93
N LEU A 102 26.12 -16.02 -15.02
CA LEU A 102 27.18 -15.69 -15.97
C LEU A 102 27.67 -14.26 -15.80
N ASP A 103 28.98 -14.06 -15.90
CA ASP A 103 29.63 -12.73 -15.86
C ASP A 103 29.28 -11.92 -17.12
N MET A 104 29.03 -10.62 -16.93
CA MET A 104 28.63 -9.68 -17.99
C MET A 104 29.70 -9.41 -19.06
N LYS A 105 30.91 -9.93 -18.89
CA LYS A 105 31.99 -9.92 -19.90
C LYS A 105 31.83 -11.01 -20.97
N ASN A 106 30.90 -11.95 -20.81
CA ASN A 106 30.62 -12.94 -21.86
C ASN A 106 30.10 -12.24 -23.13
N ASP A 107 30.45 -12.81 -24.28
CA ASP A 107 29.88 -12.39 -25.56
C ASP A 107 28.48 -13.01 -25.72
N PHE A 108 27.46 -12.25 -25.36
CA PHE A 108 26.06 -12.67 -25.45
C PHE A 108 25.49 -12.69 -26.89
N PHE A 109 26.29 -12.30 -27.90
CA PHE A 109 25.95 -12.47 -29.31
C PHE A 109 26.42 -13.81 -29.88
N ASP A 110 27.20 -14.60 -29.14
CA ASP A 110 27.67 -15.91 -29.56
C ASP A 110 26.50 -16.92 -29.65
N SER A 111 25.93 -17.05 -30.84
CA SER A 111 24.81 -17.96 -31.12
C SER A 111 25.17 -19.44 -31.02
N SER A 112 26.45 -19.79 -30.83
CA SER A 112 26.86 -21.17 -30.50
C SER A 112 26.72 -21.49 -29.01
N ARG A 113 26.54 -20.46 -28.17
CA ARG A 113 26.39 -20.57 -26.72
C ARG A 113 25.03 -20.11 -26.21
N PHE A 114 24.44 -19.09 -26.85
CA PHE A 114 23.22 -18.42 -26.40
C PHE A 114 22.08 -18.63 -27.40
N ALA A 115 20.88 -18.89 -26.87
CA ALA A 115 19.66 -19.06 -27.66
C ALA A 115 19.17 -17.75 -28.29
N GLY A 116 18.26 -17.87 -29.26
CA GLY A 116 17.55 -16.72 -29.82
C GLY A 116 18.34 -15.91 -30.85
N GLU A 117 19.25 -16.52 -31.60
CA GLU A 117 19.88 -15.92 -32.81
C GLU A 117 20.50 -14.52 -32.60
N GLY A 118 21.09 -14.29 -31.41
CA GLY A 118 21.73 -13.00 -31.05
C GLY A 118 20.81 -12.03 -30.30
N ASN A 119 19.53 -12.37 -30.10
CA ASN A 119 18.58 -11.54 -29.37
C ASN A 119 18.99 -11.34 -27.91
N ILE A 120 19.60 -12.33 -27.25
CA ILE A 120 20.07 -12.17 -25.87
C ILE A 120 21.12 -11.05 -25.78
N GLY A 121 22.09 -11.03 -26.70
CA GLY A 121 23.05 -9.93 -26.81
C GLY A 121 22.36 -8.58 -27.04
N HIS A 122 21.36 -8.53 -27.92
CA HIS A 122 20.58 -7.32 -28.13
C HIS A 122 19.86 -6.84 -26.86
N MET A 123 19.13 -7.73 -26.16
CA MET A 123 18.44 -7.42 -24.90
C MET A 123 19.41 -6.89 -23.85
N VAL A 124 20.58 -7.53 -23.69
CA VAL A 124 21.63 -7.09 -22.76
C VAL A 124 22.13 -5.69 -23.09
N GLU A 125 22.38 -5.39 -24.36
CA GLU A 125 22.83 -4.04 -24.77
C GLU A 125 21.72 -2.99 -24.58
N GLN A 126 20.45 -3.34 -24.77
CA GLN A 126 19.33 -2.44 -24.47
C GLN A 126 19.31 -2.05 -22.98
N VAL A 127 19.46 -3.02 -22.08
CA VAL A 127 19.53 -2.73 -20.63
C VAL A 127 20.69 -1.79 -20.30
N LYS A 128 21.88 -2.06 -20.87
CA LYS A 128 23.07 -1.23 -20.61
C LYS A 128 22.93 0.21 -21.09
N LEU A 129 22.30 0.41 -22.25
CA LEU A 129 22.22 1.72 -22.89
C LEU A 129 21.01 2.54 -22.43
N TYR A 130 19.88 1.88 -22.17
CA TYR A 130 18.58 2.54 -21.98
C TYR A 130 17.90 2.20 -20.65
N GLY A 131 18.44 1.25 -19.88
CA GLY A 131 17.91 0.85 -18.58
C GLY A 131 16.88 -0.27 -18.64
N VAL A 132 16.22 -0.49 -17.51
CA VAL A 132 15.43 -1.71 -17.23
C VAL A 132 13.99 -1.69 -17.75
N GLY A 133 13.52 -0.55 -18.25
CA GLY A 133 12.14 -0.39 -18.73
C GLY A 133 11.16 0.15 -17.71
N LYS A 134 9.87 -0.11 -17.96
CA LYS A 134 8.75 0.45 -17.17
C LYS A 134 8.32 -0.52 -16.08
N SER A 135 8.19 -0.04 -14.85
CA SER A 135 7.58 -0.85 -13.79
C SER A 135 6.06 -0.98 -14.01
N ARG A 136 5.46 -2.08 -13.49
CA ARG A 136 4.00 -2.30 -13.43
C ARG A 136 3.28 -1.11 -12.79
N ILE A 137 3.94 -0.47 -11.83
CA ILE A 137 3.43 0.67 -11.08
C ILE A 137 4.27 1.89 -11.49
N PRO A 138 3.65 2.99 -11.96
CA PRO A 138 4.40 4.15 -12.44
C PRO A 138 5.43 4.61 -11.41
N GLU A 139 6.65 4.91 -11.86
CA GLU A 139 7.70 5.48 -11.01
C GLU A 139 7.16 6.76 -10.36
N ILE A 140 6.85 6.67 -9.08
CA ILE A 140 6.41 7.84 -8.34
C ILE A 140 7.67 8.62 -8.00
N LYS A 141 7.92 9.70 -8.74
CA LYS A 141 9.02 10.64 -8.48
C LYS A 141 9.06 10.96 -6.99
N ASP A 142 10.21 10.69 -6.37
CA ASP A 142 10.50 11.07 -4.99
C ASP A 142 10.23 12.56 -4.85
N SER A 143 9.22 12.91 -4.06
CA SER A 143 8.85 14.31 -3.83
C SER A 143 9.91 15.06 -3.01
N GLY A 144 10.91 14.35 -2.46
CA GLY A 144 11.93 14.90 -1.58
C GLY A 144 11.38 15.45 -0.26
N ARG A 145 10.07 15.28 0.01
CA ARG A 145 9.40 15.75 1.23
C ARG A 145 9.67 14.79 2.38
N LYS A 146 10.75 15.07 3.10
CA LYS A 146 11.04 14.40 4.37
C LYS A 146 10.15 14.97 5.47
N ILE A 147 9.66 14.08 6.33
CA ILE A 147 8.94 14.39 7.57
C ILE A 147 9.61 15.52 8.35
N ASN A 148 8.79 16.37 8.99
CA ASN A 148 9.27 17.37 9.92
C ASN A 148 10.03 16.75 11.10
N LEU A 149 11.30 17.13 11.27
CA LEU A 149 12.18 16.61 12.32
C LEU A 149 11.94 17.22 13.71
N LYS A 150 10.93 18.07 13.90
CA LYS A 150 10.70 18.81 15.16
C LYS A 150 9.31 18.62 15.79
N SER A 151 8.49 17.74 15.24
CA SER A 151 7.14 17.48 15.75
C SER A 151 6.99 16.08 16.33
N ILE A 152 5.95 15.92 17.15
CA ILE A 152 5.41 14.67 17.64
C ILE A 152 4.01 14.50 17.03
N CYS A 153 3.91 13.64 16.02
CA CYS A 153 2.68 13.38 15.30
C CYS A 153 2.24 11.94 15.51
N ILE A 154 0.98 11.74 15.83
CA ILE A 154 0.43 10.44 16.24
C ILE A 154 -0.65 10.00 15.24
N GLY A 155 -0.53 8.76 14.77
CA GLY A 155 -1.53 8.06 13.99
C GLY A 155 -2.02 6.83 14.73
N VAL A 156 -3.33 6.67 14.87
CA VAL A 156 -3.93 5.55 15.63
C VAL A 156 -4.95 4.81 14.80
N ASP A 157 -4.84 3.48 14.77
CA ASP A 157 -5.82 2.61 14.15
C ASP A 157 -6.29 1.50 15.11
N GLY A 158 -7.56 1.11 14.96
CA GLY A 158 -8.19 0.08 15.79
C GLY A 158 -7.77 -1.32 15.38
N CYS A 159 -7.19 -2.09 16.30
CA CYS A 159 -6.75 -3.46 16.01
C CYS A 159 -7.36 -4.48 16.98
N LYS A 160 -7.17 -5.77 16.68
CA LYS A 160 -7.58 -6.83 17.59
C LYS A 160 -6.91 -6.66 18.97
N GLY A 161 -7.74 -6.46 19.99
CA GLY A 161 -7.30 -6.33 21.37
C GLY A 161 -6.76 -4.96 21.76
N GLY A 162 -7.01 -3.91 20.95
CA GLY A 162 -6.57 -2.57 21.32
C GLY A 162 -6.47 -1.60 20.13
N TRP A 163 -5.37 -0.85 20.13
CA TRP A 163 -5.04 0.19 19.17
C TRP A 163 -3.58 0.01 18.75
N ILE A 164 -3.30 0.08 17.46
CA ILE A 164 -1.94 0.28 16.98
C ILE A 164 -1.70 1.79 16.88
N THR A 165 -0.58 2.23 17.42
CA THR A 165 -0.17 3.63 17.45
C THR A 165 1.15 3.76 16.73
N ALA A 166 1.19 4.59 15.70
CA ALA A 166 2.40 5.05 15.06
C ALA A 166 2.72 6.46 15.55
N ILE A 167 3.93 6.66 16.05
CA ILE A 167 4.42 7.94 16.55
C ILE A 167 5.60 8.35 15.67
N ILE A 168 5.46 9.50 15.04
CA ILE A 168 6.56 10.18 14.36
C ILE A 168 7.08 11.25 15.31
N SER A 169 8.20 10.97 15.96
CA SER A 169 8.85 11.88 16.89
C SER A 169 10.21 12.27 16.33
N HIS A 170 10.37 13.55 15.99
CA HIS A 170 11.62 14.08 15.47
C HIS A 170 12.19 13.31 14.27
N GLY A 171 11.30 12.90 13.35
CA GLY A 171 11.64 12.13 12.15
C GLY A 171 11.76 10.62 12.33
N LYS A 172 11.65 10.10 13.56
CA LYS A 172 11.73 8.66 13.84
C LYS A 172 10.36 8.04 14.03
N LEU A 173 10.16 6.86 13.46
CA LEU A 173 8.96 6.06 13.62
C LEU A 173 9.07 5.15 14.84
N LEU A 174 8.13 5.28 15.76
CA LEU A 174 7.88 4.33 16.83
C LEU A 174 6.51 3.68 16.62
N LEU A 175 6.42 2.38 16.89
CA LEU A 175 5.20 1.61 16.80
C LEU A 175 4.94 0.97 18.15
N GLU A 176 3.73 1.15 18.66
CA GLU A 176 3.30 0.61 19.94
C GLU A 176 1.86 0.11 19.87
N LYS A 177 1.52 -0.82 20.77
CA LYS A 177 0.16 -1.33 20.92
C LYS A 177 -0.37 -1.00 22.30
N TYR A 178 -1.55 -0.41 22.33
CA TYR A 178 -2.26 -0.01 23.54
C TYR A 178 -3.59 -0.72 23.66
N THR A 179 -4.06 -0.98 24.89
CA THR A 179 -5.35 -1.67 25.08
C THR A 179 -6.54 -0.73 24.98
N ASN A 180 -6.33 0.53 25.34
CA ASN A 180 -7.34 1.59 25.35
C ASN A 180 -6.73 2.94 24.90
N LEU A 181 -7.58 3.91 24.55
CA LEU A 181 -7.15 5.24 24.10
C LEU A 181 -6.48 6.07 25.20
N GLU A 182 -6.89 5.91 26.45
CA GLU A 182 -6.34 6.65 27.59
C GLU A 182 -4.84 6.42 27.77
N ASP A 183 -4.39 5.17 27.68
CA ASP A 183 -2.97 4.79 27.78
C ASP A 183 -2.13 5.48 26.70
N ILE A 184 -2.66 5.68 25.49
CA ILE A 184 -1.95 6.37 24.41
C ILE A 184 -1.67 7.81 24.82
N VAL A 185 -2.70 8.51 25.29
CA VAL A 185 -2.61 9.93 25.63
C VAL A 185 -1.79 10.15 26.89
N LEU A 186 -1.84 9.26 27.88
CA LEU A 186 -1.00 9.35 29.08
C LEU A 186 0.49 9.20 28.78
N ASN A 187 0.87 8.30 27.87
CA ASN A 187 2.28 8.11 27.47
C ASN A 187 2.80 9.23 26.57
N TYR A 188 1.92 9.87 25.80
CA TYR A 188 2.26 10.96 24.87
C TYR A 188 1.50 12.25 25.18
N GLY A 189 1.46 12.66 26.46
CA GLY A 189 0.68 13.80 26.97
C GLY A 189 0.97 15.16 26.32
N THR A 190 1.94 15.24 25.42
CA THR A 190 2.19 16.36 24.51
C THR A 190 2.38 15.83 23.09
N PHE A 191 1.55 16.28 22.16
CA PHE A 191 1.65 16.01 20.72
C PHE A 191 1.29 17.28 19.94
N ASP A 192 1.83 17.40 18.72
CA ASP A 192 1.52 18.51 17.82
C ASP A 192 0.29 18.21 16.96
N GLU A 193 0.11 16.93 16.57
CA GLU A 193 -1.07 16.50 15.80
C GLU A 193 -1.41 15.02 16.08
N PHE A 194 -2.71 14.72 16.18
CA PHE A 194 -3.21 13.39 16.50
C PHE A 194 -4.39 13.03 15.59
N LEU A 195 -4.16 12.05 14.71
CA LEU A 195 -5.18 11.50 13.82
C LEU A 195 -5.52 10.06 14.22
N ILE A 196 -6.82 9.73 14.22
CA ILE A 196 -7.32 8.39 14.54
C ILE A 196 -8.31 7.90 13.47
N ASP A 197 -8.19 6.63 13.06
CA ASP A 197 -9.20 5.95 12.22
C ASP A 197 -10.36 5.47 13.09
N MET A 198 -11.07 6.43 13.67
CA MET A 198 -12.30 6.16 14.39
C MET A 198 -13.23 7.36 14.30
N VAL A 199 -14.52 7.06 14.29
CA VAL A 199 -15.58 8.06 14.26
C VAL A 199 -15.46 9.01 15.46
N ILE A 200 -15.38 10.31 15.18
CA ILE A 200 -15.46 11.40 16.16
C ILE A 200 -16.63 12.31 15.81
N GLY A 201 -17.55 12.47 16.77
CA GLY A 201 -18.81 13.19 16.60
C GLY A 201 -19.91 12.25 16.10
N LEU A 202 -21.05 12.19 16.79
CA LEU A 202 -22.12 11.28 16.44
C LEU A 202 -23.40 12.06 16.13
N PRO A 203 -24.01 11.88 14.94
CA PRO A 203 -25.22 12.60 14.62
C PRO A 203 -26.35 12.13 15.53
N SER A 204 -27.12 13.07 16.05
CA SER A 204 -28.33 12.82 16.85
C SER A 204 -29.61 13.15 16.07
N THR A 205 -29.48 13.74 14.88
CA THR A 205 -30.57 14.16 14.00
C THR A 205 -30.19 13.91 12.54
N SER A 206 -31.17 13.88 11.64
CA SER A 206 -30.95 13.67 10.21
C SER A 206 -30.33 14.87 9.49
N GLU A 207 -30.43 16.04 10.11
CA GLU A 207 -29.93 17.34 9.67
C GLU A 207 -28.43 17.48 9.93
N GLN A 208 -27.89 16.72 10.88
CA GLN A 208 -26.45 16.66 11.17
C GLN A 208 -25.74 15.79 10.14
N ILE A 209 -25.09 16.45 9.19
CA ILE A 209 -24.37 15.80 8.10
C ILE A 209 -22.95 15.47 8.52
N ARG A 210 -22.59 14.21 8.34
CA ARG A 210 -21.26 13.67 8.55
C ARG A 210 -20.42 13.62 7.25
N PRO A 211 -19.08 13.57 7.35
CA PRO A 211 -18.17 13.59 6.20
C PRO A 211 -18.25 12.38 5.26
N ASP A 212 -18.87 11.27 5.69
CA ASP A 212 -18.84 9.99 5.00
C ASP A 212 -19.21 10.08 3.51
N ALA A 213 -20.26 10.85 3.19
CA ALA A 213 -20.79 10.93 1.83
C ALA A 213 -19.81 11.64 0.89
N GLU A 214 -19.11 12.65 1.38
CA GLU A 214 -18.12 13.39 0.62
C GLU A 214 -16.82 12.59 0.49
N ALA A 215 -16.37 11.97 1.58
CA ALA A 215 -15.22 11.08 1.56
C ALA A 215 -15.42 9.90 0.57
N ARG A 216 -16.62 9.32 0.48
CA ARG A 216 -16.95 8.29 -0.54
C ARG A 216 -16.81 8.78 -1.98
N ARG A 217 -17.10 10.06 -2.25
CA ARG A 217 -16.93 10.62 -3.60
C ARG A 217 -15.45 10.77 -3.97
N MET A 218 -14.59 10.99 -2.99
CA MET A 218 -13.16 11.16 -3.20
C MET A 218 -12.44 9.86 -3.53
N ILE A 219 -12.94 8.72 -3.05
CA ILE A 219 -12.41 7.37 -3.35
C ILE A 219 -13.50 6.51 -3.97
N LYS A 220 -14.09 6.97 -5.08
CA LYS A 220 -15.29 6.36 -5.68
C LYS A 220 -15.16 4.85 -5.91
N GLU A 221 -14.01 4.42 -6.40
CA GLU A 221 -13.66 3.02 -6.69
C GLU A 221 -13.58 2.15 -5.42
N ARG A 222 -13.41 2.78 -4.26
CA ARG A 222 -13.25 2.15 -2.94
C ARG A 222 -14.26 2.69 -1.93
N SER A 223 -15.38 3.24 -2.39
CA SER A 223 -16.39 3.89 -1.54
C SER A 223 -16.99 2.98 -0.47
N SER A 224 -16.92 1.65 -0.66
CA SER A 224 -17.34 0.65 0.33
C SER A 224 -16.46 0.58 1.58
N THR A 225 -15.24 1.14 1.54
CA THR A 225 -14.33 1.19 2.71
C THR A 225 -14.78 2.18 3.77
N ILE A 226 -15.56 3.19 3.36
CA ILE A 226 -16.14 4.18 4.28
C ILE A 226 -17.53 3.70 4.67
N PHE A 227 -17.68 3.21 5.89
CA PHE A 227 -18.96 2.70 6.40
C PHE A 227 -19.88 3.81 6.87
N PRO A 228 -21.21 3.64 6.79
CA PRO A 228 -22.13 4.62 7.35
C PRO A 228 -22.00 4.68 8.87
N VAL A 229 -21.77 5.89 9.40
CA VAL A 229 -21.77 6.12 10.84
C VAL A 229 -23.20 6.06 11.41
N PRO A 230 -23.41 5.30 12.51
CA PRO A 230 -24.69 5.26 13.22
C PRO A 230 -24.95 6.54 14.04
N CYS A 231 -26.22 6.81 14.38
CA CYS A 231 -26.55 7.89 15.30
C CYS A 231 -26.04 7.62 16.72
N ARG A 232 -25.90 8.67 17.51
CA ARG A 232 -25.47 8.60 18.91
C ARG A 232 -26.30 7.60 19.72
N GLN A 233 -27.63 7.64 19.57
CA GLN A 233 -28.56 6.74 20.26
C GLN A 233 -28.30 5.27 19.91
N ALA A 234 -27.95 4.98 18.66
CA ALA A 234 -27.61 3.63 18.23
C ALA A 234 -26.25 3.17 18.79
N VAL A 235 -25.25 4.06 18.85
CA VAL A 235 -23.94 3.76 19.48
C VAL A 235 -24.09 3.42 20.95
N TYR A 236 -25.02 4.06 21.67
CA TYR A 236 -25.25 3.85 23.10
C TYR A 236 -26.39 2.87 23.42
N ALA A 237 -27.00 2.25 22.42
CA ALA A 237 -28.07 1.29 22.64
C ALA A 237 -27.58 0.05 23.42
N GLU A 238 -28.47 -0.49 24.25
CA GLU A 238 -28.18 -1.64 25.13
C GLU A 238 -27.87 -2.94 24.35
N ASN A 239 -28.44 -3.08 23.16
CA ASN A 239 -28.27 -4.25 22.33
C ASN A 239 -28.37 -3.89 20.83
N VAL A 240 -27.93 -4.81 19.99
CA VAL A 240 -27.85 -4.61 18.54
C VAL A 240 -29.22 -4.34 17.90
N ALA A 241 -30.29 -4.97 18.39
CA ALA A 241 -31.64 -4.74 17.86
C ALA A 241 -32.09 -3.31 18.12
N ASN A 242 -31.95 -2.83 19.36
CA ASN A 242 -32.23 -1.45 19.73
C ASN A 242 -31.35 -0.47 18.95
N ALA A 243 -30.08 -0.80 18.69
CA ALA A 243 -29.20 0.04 17.90
C ALA A 243 -29.72 0.24 16.46
N TYR A 244 -30.23 -0.82 15.83
CA TYR A 244 -30.86 -0.70 14.51
C TYR A 244 -32.14 0.13 14.56
N ASP A 245 -33.01 -0.11 15.55
CA ASP A 245 -34.28 0.60 15.67
C ASP A 245 -34.07 2.10 15.90
N GLU A 246 -33.12 2.46 16.77
CA GLU A 246 -32.73 3.85 17.02
C GLU A 246 -32.16 4.53 15.77
N ASN A 247 -31.31 3.82 15.01
CA ASN A 247 -30.73 4.38 13.81
C ASN A 247 -31.76 4.59 12.70
N VAL A 248 -32.72 3.67 12.55
CA VAL A 248 -33.85 3.85 11.62
C VAL A 248 -34.74 5.00 12.08
N ARG A 249 -35.03 5.11 13.38
CA ARG A 249 -35.85 6.19 13.95
C ARG A 249 -35.25 7.57 13.69
N ILE A 250 -33.94 7.73 13.88
CA ILE A 250 -33.26 9.03 13.82
C ILE A 250 -32.75 9.37 12.41
N LEU A 251 -32.15 8.40 11.71
CA LEU A 251 -31.49 8.63 10.42
C LEU A 251 -32.23 8.00 9.23
N GLY A 252 -33.33 7.30 9.46
CA GLY A 252 -34.16 6.69 8.41
C GLY A 252 -33.52 5.50 7.70
N LYS A 253 -32.40 4.95 8.20
CA LYS A 253 -31.63 3.90 7.52
C LYS A 253 -31.01 2.89 8.49
N LYS A 254 -30.74 1.68 8.02
CA LYS A 254 -29.94 0.68 8.74
C LYS A 254 -28.46 0.82 8.39
N PHE A 255 -27.59 0.31 9.26
CA PHE A 255 -26.15 0.16 8.99
C PHE A 255 -25.78 -1.31 8.74
N THR A 256 -24.50 -1.60 8.53
CA THR A 256 -24.02 -2.95 8.19
C THR A 256 -23.62 -3.75 9.44
N PRO A 257 -23.57 -5.09 9.39
CA PRO A 257 -23.00 -5.90 10.47
C PRO A 257 -21.55 -5.53 10.83
N LEU A 258 -20.78 -5.02 9.85
CA LEU A 258 -19.43 -4.54 10.10
C LEU A 258 -19.43 -3.31 11.02
N THR A 259 -20.37 -2.38 10.83
CA THR A 259 -20.59 -1.23 11.72
C THR A 259 -20.83 -1.69 13.17
N VAL A 260 -21.61 -2.75 13.37
CA VAL A 260 -21.87 -3.31 14.73
C VAL A 260 -20.58 -3.69 15.44
N GLY A 261 -19.63 -4.30 14.72
CA GLY A 261 -18.33 -4.70 15.28
C GLY A 261 -17.47 -3.52 15.74
N ILE A 262 -17.68 -2.33 15.15
CA ILE A 262 -16.89 -1.12 15.41
C ILE A 262 -17.54 -0.23 16.48
N ILE A 263 -18.86 -0.33 16.72
CA ILE A 263 -19.58 0.44 17.74
C ILE A 263 -18.86 0.50 19.11
N PRO A 264 -18.32 -0.61 19.66
CA PRO A 264 -17.59 -0.54 20.93
C PRO A 264 -16.41 0.44 20.91
N LYS A 265 -15.67 0.50 19.81
CA LYS A 265 -14.54 1.42 19.62
C LYS A 265 -14.99 2.86 19.39
N MET A 266 -16.10 3.07 18.67
CA MET A 266 -16.71 4.41 18.54
C MET A 266 -17.11 4.94 19.92
N ARG A 267 -17.73 4.09 20.74
CA ARG A 267 -18.14 4.44 22.10
C ARG A 267 -16.94 4.72 23.02
N GLU A 268 -15.86 3.96 22.89
CA GLU A 268 -14.62 4.18 23.63
C GLU A 268 -14.06 5.59 23.35
N VAL A 269 -13.91 5.96 22.07
CA VAL A 269 -13.39 7.27 21.67
C VAL A 269 -14.34 8.39 22.09
N ASP A 270 -15.64 8.24 21.85
CA ASP A 270 -16.62 9.27 22.22
C ASP A 270 -16.64 9.52 23.73
N SER A 271 -16.78 8.47 24.54
CA SER A 271 -16.78 8.60 26.00
C SER A 271 -15.48 9.22 26.53
N TYR A 272 -14.32 8.81 26.00
CA TYR A 272 -13.03 9.38 26.39
C TYR A 272 -12.99 10.90 26.15
N LEU A 273 -13.45 11.37 24.99
CA LEU A 273 -13.49 12.79 24.64
C LEU A 273 -14.54 13.59 25.44
N GLN A 274 -15.62 12.93 25.91
CA GLN A 274 -16.57 13.57 26.82
C GLN A 274 -15.97 13.77 28.21
N GLU A 275 -15.22 12.78 28.71
CA GLU A 275 -14.57 12.82 30.03
C GLU A 275 -13.33 13.74 30.03
N ASN A 276 -12.68 13.90 28.87
CA ASN A 276 -11.46 14.67 28.69
C ASN A 276 -11.64 15.83 27.72
N SER A 277 -12.45 16.81 28.13
CA SER A 277 -12.84 17.95 27.29
C SER A 277 -11.68 18.72 26.66
N GLN A 278 -10.48 18.71 27.27
CA GLN A 278 -9.27 19.34 26.73
C GLN A 278 -8.81 18.73 25.40
N TYR A 279 -9.18 17.48 25.08
CA TYR A 279 -8.82 16.82 23.83
C TYR A 279 -9.90 16.90 22.75
N LYS A 280 -11.07 17.47 23.06
CA LYS A 280 -12.13 17.67 22.05
C LYS A 280 -11.61 18.50 20.89
N ASN A 281 -11.74 17.96 19.68
CA ASN A 281 -11.29 18.56 18.43
C ASN A 281 -9.76 18.77 18.31
N LEU A 282 -8.96 18.35 19.32
CA LEU A 282 -7.51 18.20 19.20
C LEU A 282 -7.15 16.82 18.64
N ILE A 283 -7.79 15.77 19.17
CA ILE A 283 -7.80 14.44 18.54
C ILE A 283 -8.83 14.50 17.41
N LYS A 284 -8.40 14.17 16.18
CA LYS A 284 -9.20 14.36 14.97
C LYS A 284 -9.38 13.04 14.24
N GLU A 285 -10.57 12.83 13.69
CA GLU A 285 -10.87 11.70 12.84
C GLU A 285 -10.17 11.86 11.49
N SER A 286 -9.64 10.76 10.97
CA SER A 286 -9.09 10.62 9.64
C SER A 286 -9.39 9.22 9.11
N HIS A 287 -9.14 8.96 7.82
CA HIS A 287 -9.42 7.66 7.21
C HIS A 287 -8.24 7.22 6.32
N PRO A 288 -7.59 6.07 6.60
CA PRO A 288 -6.38 5.61 5.91
C PRO A 288 -6.53 5.53 4.40
N GLU A 289 -7.61 4.94 3.87
CA GLU A 289 -7.81 4.84 2.41
C GLU A 289 -7.96 6.20 1.72
N VAL A 290 -8.54 7.19 2.41
CA VAL A 290 -8.62 8.56 1.90
C VAL A 290 -7.25 9.21 1.94
N CYS A 291 -6.50 9.05 3.04
CA CYS A 291 -5.13 9.51 3.15
C CYS A 291 -4.22 8.90 2.08
N PHE A 292 -4.25 7.58 1.89
CA PHE A 292 -3.49 6.90 0.85
C PHE A 292 -3.83 7.44 -0.54
N SER A 293 -5.11 7.63 -0.87
CA SER A 293 -5.51 8.25 -2.13
C SER A 293 -4.90 9.65 -2.32
N ARG A 294 -4.89 10.46 -1.26
CA ARG A 294 -4.31 11.81 -1.27
C ARG A 294 -2.79 11.82 -1.39
N LEU A 295 -2.09 10.95 -0.65
CA LEU A 295 -0.64 10.80 -0.69
C LEU A 295 -0.15 10.20 -2.01
N ASN A 296 -0.95 9.33 -2.64
CA ASN A 296 -0.64 8.70 -3.90
C ASN A 296 -0.96 9.58 -5.12
N GLY A 297 -1.92 10.51 -4.98
CA GLY A 297 -2.44 11.34 -6.08
C GLY A 297 -3.64 10.71 -6.80
N SER A 298 -3.88 9.42 -6.60
CA SER A 298 -5.02 8.66 -7.11
C SER A 298 -5.47 7.58 -6.13
N THR A 299 -6.71 7.11 -6.25
CA THR A 299 -7.25 6.00 -5.46
C THR A 299 -6.35 4.76 -5.57
N VAL A 300 -6.00 4.17 -4.42
CA VAL A 300 -5.26 2.89 -4.36
C VAL A 300 -6.22 1.73 -4.57
N LEU A 301 -6.03 0.98 -5.65
CA LEU A 301 -6.97 -0.09 -6.06
C LEU A 301 -6.60 -1.47 -5.50
N SER A 302 -5.33 -1.69 -5.17
CA SER A 302 -4.85 -2.94 -4.56
C SER A 302 -5.49 -3.16 -3.18
N LYS A 303 -5.84 -4.42 -2.88
CA LYS A 303 -6.43 -4.79 -1.59
C LYS A 303 -5.36 -4.78 -0.50
N LYS A 304 -5.68 -4.14 0.64
CA LYS A 304 -4.76 -4.00 1.76
C LYS A 304 -4.31 -5.32 2.42
N ALA A 305 -5.07 -6.39 2.21
CA ALA A 305 -4.76 -7.72 2.74
C ALA A 305 -3.86 -8.57 1.82
N ASP A 306 -3.72 -8.18 0.55
CA ASP A 306 -2.90 -8.90 -0.43
C ASP A 306 -1.47 -8.34 -0.38
N ILE A 307 -0.47 -9.18 -0.64
CA ILE A 307 0.96 -8.78 -0.52
C ILE A 307 1.27 -7.55 -1.39
N ASP A 308 0.81 -7.54 -2.64
CA ASP A 308 0.98 -6.40 -3.55
C ASP A 308 0.40 -5.10 -2.97
N GLY A 309 -0.74 -5.19 -2.28
CA GLY A 309 -1.37 -4.02 -1.67
C GLY A 309 -0.72 -3.54 -0.39
N VAL A 310 -0.06 -4.44 0.34
CA VAL A 310 0.84 -4.09 1.46
C VAL A 310 2.07 -3.35 0.92
N GLU A 311 2.73 -3.90 -0.10
CA GLU A 311 3.93 -3.31 -0.69
C GLU A 311 3.66 -1.95 -1.35
N GLU A 312 2.53 -1.81 -2.06
CA GLU A 312 2.13 -0.52 -2.66
C GLU A 312 1.99 0.56 -1.58
N ARG A 313 1.35 0.24 -0.45
CA ARG A 313 1.19 1.18 0.67
C ARG A 313 2.52 1.50 1.34
N ILE A 314 3.39 0.51 1.53
CA ILE A 314 4.76 0.75 2.03
C ILE A 314 5.49 1.70 1.08
N ARG A 315 5.45 1.47 -0.24
CA ARG A 315 6.10 2.35 -1.22
C ARG A 315 5.56 3.79 -1.16
N ILE A 316 4.26 3.97 -0.99
CA ILE A 316 3.66 5.31 -0.83
C ILE A 316 4.23 6.00 0.42
N LEU A 317 4.29 5.29 1.54
CA LEU A 317 4.78 5.83 2.81
C LEU A 317 6.30 6.05 2.83
N SER A 318 7.07 5.25 2.08
CA SER A 318 8.54 5.33 2.03
C SER A 318 9.04 6.65 1.46
N LYS A 319 8.18 7.40 0.76
CA LYS A 319 8.46 8.76 0.29
C LYS A 319 8.60 9.78 1.41
N PHE A 320 8.03 9.47 2.58
CA PHE A 320 7.97 10.36 3.73
C PHE A 320 8.87 9.88 4.87
N ILE A 321 8.96 8.55 5.05
CA ILE A 321 9.68 7.93 6.15
C ILE A 321 10.59 6.79 5.67
N GLU A 322 11.87 6.83 6.04
CA GLU A 322 12.88 5.87 5.55
C GLU A 322 12.83 4.53 6.31
N GLU A 323 12.20 4.49 7.48
CA GLU A 323 12.32 3.39 8.43
C GLU A 323 11.26 2.28 8.24
N ILE A 324 10.65 2.15 7.06
CA ILE A 324 9.61 1.15 6.79
C ILE A 324 10.02 0.16 5.70
N SER A 325 9.74 -1.11 5.96
CA SER A 325 9.94 -2.21 5.02
C SER A 325 8.94 -3.32 5.31
N PHE A 326 8.68 -4.17 4.32
CA PHE A 326 7.74 -5.29 4.47
C PHE A 326 8.11 -6.19 5.66
N GLU A 327 9.40 -6.56 5.76
CA GLU A 327 9.88 -7.40 6.86
C GLU A 327 9.74 -6.74 8.23
N LYS A 328 9.97 -5.43 8.36
CA LYS A 328 9.76 -4.72 9.62
C LYS A 328 8.28 -4.72 10.02
N ILE A 329 7.37 -4.43 9.09
CA ILE A 329 5.93 -4.44 9.34
C ILE A 329 5.47 -5.84 9.76
N LYS A 330 5.94 -6.87 9.07
CA LYS A 330 5.63 -8.28 9.37
C LYS A 330 6.12 -8.71 10.76
N LEU A 331 7.33 -8.30 11.15
CA LEU A 331 7.86 -8.54 12.50
C LEU A 331 7.00 -7.85 13.56
N CYS A 332 6.67 -6.57 13.38
CA CYS A 332 5.80 -5.83 14.28
C CYS A 332 4.40 -6.45 14.39
N ALA A 333 3.80 -6.87 13.27
CA ALA A 333 2.49 -7.52 13.26
C ALA A 333 2.48 -8.80 14.12
N LYS A 334 3.55 -9.59 14.02
CA LYS A 334 3.74 -10.80 14.84
C LYS A 334 3.92 -10.46 16.32
N GLU A 335 4.74 -9.46 16.63
CA GLU A 335 5.01 -9.01 18.00
C GLU A 335 3.74 -8.50 18.69
N PHE A 336 3.01 -7.61 18.01
CA PHE A 336 1.81 -6.98 18.51
C PHE A 336 0.55 -7.84 18.37
N LYS A 337 0.63 -8.98 17.66
CA LYS A 337 -0.49 -9.88 17.38
C LYS A 337 -1.67 -9.12 16.74
N CYS A 338 -1.37 -8.28 15.76
CA CYS A 338 -2.33 -7.53 14.95
C CYS A 338 -2.11 -7.84 13.47
N ASN A 339 -2.97 -7.31 12.60
CA ASN A 339 -2.77 -7.45 11.18
C ASN A 339 -1.73 -6.44 10.68
N MET A 340 -1.15 -6.70 9.51
CA MET A 340 -0.18 -5.79 8.89
C MET A 340 -0.85 -4.51 8.39
N ASP A 341 -2.10 -4.59 7.92
CA ASP A 341 -2.86 -3.43 7.48
C ASP A 341 -3.14 -2.49 8.64
N ASP A 342 -3.47 -2.97 9.84
CA ASP A 342 -3.65 -2.12 11.03
C ASP A 342 -2.39 -1.25 11.32
N ILE A 343 -1.19 -1.83 11.15
CA ILE A 343 0.08 -1.10 11.34
C ILE A 343 0.29 -0.07 10.23
N ILE A 344 0.06 -0.46 8.99
CA ILE A 344 0.23 0.41 7.82
C ILE A 344 -0.75 1.57 7.87
N ASP A 345 -1.99 1.33 8.28
CA ASP A 345 -3.04 2.32 8.44
C ASP A 345 -2.65 3.32 9.56
N ALA A 346 -2.16 2.85 10.70
CA ALA A 346 -1.62 3.73 11.76
C ALA A 346 -0.43 4.59 11.27
N ILE A 347 0.53 4.02 10.52
CA ILE A 347 1.66 4.78 9.96
C ILE A 347 1.16 5.83 8.96
N CYS A 348 0.20 5.49 8.11
CA CYS A 348 -0.41 6.42 7.16
C CYS A 348 -1.03 7.62 7.87
N LEU A 349 -1.71 7.38 8.99
CA LEU A 349 -2.26 8.43 9.82
C LEU A 349 -1.17 9.28 10.48
N ALA A 350 -0.08 8.70 10.95
CA ALA A 350 1.02 9.47 11.55
C ALA A 350 1.71 10.37 10.51
N VAL A 351 1.97 9.84 9.30
CA VAL A 351 2.50 10.63 8.17
C VAL A 351 1.53 11.75 7.80
N SER A 352 0.24 11.45 7.75
CA SER A 352 -0.80 12.44 7.49
C SER A 352 -0.85 13.52 8.57
N ALA A 353 -0.75 13.14 9.85
CA ALA A 353 -0.71 14.05 10.99
C ALA A 353 0.50 15.00 10.88
N ASN A 354 1.64 14.50 10.41
CA ASN A 354 2.81 15.34 10.15
C ASN A 354 2.55 16.41 9.09
N LEU A 355 1.93 16.04 7.97
CA LEU A 355 1.54 16.99 6.92
C LEU A 355 0.49 18.00 7.39
N VAL A 356 -0.47 17.56 8.22
CA VAL A 356 -1.47 18.43 8.83
C VAL A 356 -0.82 19.45 9.74
N ASN A 357 0.14 19.04 10.57
CA ASN A 357 0.92 19.95 11.42
C ASN A 357 1.71 21.00 10.61
N GLU A 358 2.12 20.66 9.38
CA GLU A 358 2.76 21.60 8.45
C GLU A 358 1.77 22.50 7.69
N GLY A 359 0.46 22.32 7.87
CA GLY A 359 -0.58 23.06 7.18
C GLY A 359 -0.97 22.50 5.80
N GLU A 360 -0.48 21.32 5.43
CA GLU A 360 -0.73 20.67 4.13
C GLU A 360 -1.90 19.68 4.20
N TYR A 361 -3.09 20.19 4.55
CA TYR A 361 -4.28 19.37 4.74
C TYR A 361 -5.56 20.00 4.16
N THR A 362 -6.61 19.18 4.15
CA THR A 362 -7.99 19.59 3.88
C THR A 362 -8.92 18.97 4.90
N VAL A 363 -10.01 19.66 5.21
CA VAL A 363 -11.08 19.16 6.08
C VAL A 363 -12.26 18.74 5.22
N ILE A 364 -12.87 17.61 5.55
CA ILE A 364 -14.06 17.09 4.89
C ILE A 364 -15.19 17.03 5.93
N PRO A 365 -16.37 17.61 5.66
CA PRO A 365 -16.60 18.64 4.64
C PRO A 365 -15.84 19.93 5.00
N GLU A 366 -15.67 20.86 4.05
CA GLU A 366 -14.97 22.13 4.28
C GLU A 366 -15.58 22.97 5.42
N SER A 367 -16.90 22.87 5.61
CA SER A 367 -17.64 23.47 6.72
C SER A 367 -18.27 22.36 7.58
N PRO A 368 -17.52 21.78 8.53
CA PRO A 368 -18.01 20.68 9.35
C PRO A 368 -19.09 21.13 10.33
N MET A 369 -20.09 20.28 10.52
CA MET A 369 -21.09 20.45 11.57
C MET A 369 -20.55 19.91 12.89
N THR A 370 -21.09 20.41 14.01
CA THR A 370 -20.85 19.82 15.33
C THR A 370 -21.97 18.88 15.72
N ASP A 371 -21.64 17.82 16.46
CA ASP A 371 -22.65 17.05 17.16
C ASP A 371 -23.20 17.81 18.38
N GLU A 372 -24.17 17.22 19.08
CA GLU A 372 -24.81 17.82 20.26
C GLU A 372 -23.86 18.03 21.46
N THR A 373 -22.68 17.41 21.43
CA THR A 373 -21.67 17.46 22.50
C THR A 373 -20.50 18.40 22.19
N GLY A 374 -20.52 19.04 21.02
CA GLY A 374 -19.49 19.97 20.55
C GLY A 374 -18.31 19.32 19.83
N LEU A 375 -18.40 18.04 19.46
CA LEU A 375 -17.40 17.39 18.61
C LEU A 375 -17.67 17.73 17.13
N LEU A 376 -16.61 18.11 16.40
CA LEU A 376 -16.68 18.33 14.97
C LEU A 376 -16.84 17.00 14.24
N MET A 377 -17.91 16.90 13.43
CA MET A 377 -18.13 15.77 12.53
C MET A 377 -17.37 16.04 11.23
N GLN A 378 -16.09 15.69 11.23
CA GLN A 378 -15.16 15.95 10.13
C GLN A 378 -14.16 14.81 9.94
N MET A 379 -13.57 14.72 8.75
CA MET A 379 -12.35 13.96 8.49
C MET A 379 -11.24 14.93 8.10
N VAL A 380 -10.09 14.83 8.76
CA VAL A 380 -8.89 15.63 8.47
C VAL A 380 -7.93 14.77 7.68
N VAL A 381 -7.64 15.16 6.44
CA VAL A 381 -6.83 14.38 5.50
C VAL A 381 -5.78 15.26 4.82
N PRO A 382 -4.64 14.70 4.37
CA PRO A 382 -3.63 15.50 3.70
C PRO A 382 -4.17 16.12 2.41
N ARG A 383 -3.60 17.27 2.02
CA ARG A 383 -3.88 17.87 0.73
C ARG A 383 -3.48 16.88 -0.37
N LYS A 384 -4.25 16.85 -1.45
CA LYS A 384 -3.97 15.95 -2.57
C LYS A 384 -2.59 16.29 -3.14
N MET A 385 -1.71 15.29 -3.24
CA MET A 385 -0.47 15.42 -4.00
C MET A 385 -0.84 15.53 -5.48
N ASP A 386 -0.48 16.63 -6.11
CA ASP A 386 -0.57 16.72 -7.56
C ASP A 386 0.47 15.76 -8.15
N HIS A 387 0.04 14.86 -9.04
CA HIS A 387 0.99 14.28 -9.97
C HIS A 387 1.59 15.46 -10.73
N ILE A 388 2.90 15.65 -10.68
CA ILE A 388 3.55 16.54 -11.63
C ILE A 388 3.29 15.93 -13.00
N ASP A 389 2.26 16.46 -13.68
CA ASP A 389 1.90 16.11 -15.04
C ASP A 389 3.15 16.24 -15.92
N CYS A 390 3.71 15.10 -16.31
CA CYS A 390 4.72 15.03 -17.35
C CYS A 390 4.03 15.09 -18.72
N PHE A 391 3.29 16.17 -18.96
CA PHE A 391 2.93 16.61 -20.30
C PHE A 391 3.20 18.11 -20.38
N GLY A 392 4.47 18.44 -20.64
CA GLY A 392 4.93 19.81 -20.83
C GLY A 392 6.03 19.83 -21.89
N ASN A 393 5.58 19.92 -23.15
CA ASN A 393 6.27 20.26 -24.41
C ASN A 393 7.49 19.43 -24.86
#